data_AF-A0AAJ6QDT4-F1
#
_entry.id   AF-A0AAJ6QDT4-F1
#
_cell.length_a   1.000
_cell.length_b   1.000
_cell.length_c   1.000
_cell.angle_alpha   90.00
_cell.angle_beta   90.00
_cell.angle_gamma   90.00
#
_symmetry.space_group_name_H-M   'P 1'
#
loop_
_entity.id
_entity.type
_entity.pdbx_description
1 polymer ?
#
loop_
_entity_poly.entity_id
_entity_poly.type
_entity_poly.pdbx_seq_one_letter_code
_entity_poly.pdbx_strand_id
1 'polypeptide(L)'
;MPLLCLRRSQRLFKAAPATECVIPCGDSAAYDRSSEFRWVYNKLTVAELQGIPCGPHGTQPPLDLYPVFSKPIYNLGGMGAEARPIANTREYLVSLTPGHMWSTCLQGEHHSTDIAVIQGRVVWLSHTRGIPGPQQTWDYWEVNVSASPLLQKTITNFIETHLKTYTGMLNMETIGHKIIEIHLRFSPQWPDLYGMGFLFSLVTLYSAGEWEDPYTRPKTGYSFVLFDEEKYAQISATVSDDLLEEMERRCEVRSITMRYDADTPIRSVMKPLGGWRIAWINGLDLERCKRAREMLRAYLHQLYQSANAQ
;
A
#
# COMPACT_ATOMS: atom_id res chain seq x y z
N MET A 1 17.63 13.67 -3.90
CA MET A 1 16.46 13.22 -4.68
C MET A 1 15.22 13.55 -3.89
N PRO A 2 14.15 14.15 -4.43
CA PRO A 2 12.94 14.27 -3.64
C PRO A 2 11.92 13.20 -4.05
N LEU A 3 12.36 11.95 -4.24
CA LEU A 3 11.47 10.81 -4.01
C LEU A 3 11.21 10.78 -2.51
N LEU A 4 10.04 11.28 -2.11
CA LEU A 4 9.62 11.42 -0.71
C LEU A 4 9.17 10.06 -0.17
N CYS A 5 10.15 9.16 -0.05
CA CYS A 5 10.01 7.80 0.47
C CYS A 5 10.66 7.69 1.84
N LEU A 6 10.34 6.60 2.55
CA LEU A 6 11.03 6.26 3.80
C LEU A 6 12.52 6.06 3.51
N ARG A 7 13.39 6.53 4.40
CA ARG A 7 14.86 6.45 4.24
C ARG A 7 15.32 5.05 3.86
N ARG A 8 14.84 4.03 4.59
CA ARG A 8 15.20 2.63 4.35
C ARG A 8 14.68 2.07 3.02
N SER A 9 13.66 2.69 2.43
CA SER A 9 13.10 2.32 1.12
C SER A 9 13.80 3.01 -0.06
N GLN A 10 14.70 3.98 0.18
CA GLN A 10 15.44 4.67 -0.89
C GLN A 10 16.25 3.71 -1.77
N ARG A 11 16.70 2.58 -1.21
CA ARG A 11 17.37 1.51 -1.96
C ARG A 11 16.57 0.99 -3.17
N LEU A 12 15.24 0.99 -3.10
CA LEU A 12 14.37 0.57 -4.20
C LEU A 12 14.36 1.56 -5.38
N PHE A 13 14.90 2.77 -5.18
CA PHE A 13 14.89 3.85 -6.16
C PHE A 13 16.30 4.24 -6.65
N LYS A 14 17.35 3.50 -6.27
CA LYS A 14 18.75 3.81 -6.63
C LYS A 14 18.97 3.94 -8.16
N ALA A 15 18.20 3.20 -8.96
CA ALA A 15 18.29 3.21 -10.42
C ALA A 15 17.43 4.30 -11.10
N ALA A 16 16.72 5.14 -10.34
CA ALA A 16 15.93 6.22 -10.92
C ALA A 16 16.84 7.29 -11.54
N PRO A 17 16.48 7.85 -12.71
CA PRO A 17 17.19 9.00 -13.27
C PRO A 17 17.22 10.18 -12.30
N ALA A 18 18.28 10.99 -12.39
CA ALA A 18 18.37 12.23 -11.63
C ALA A 18 17.24 13.19 -12.04
N THR A 19 16.61 13.81 -11.05
CA THR A 19 15.52 14.78 -11.28
C THR A 19 15.44 15.77 -10.14
N GLU A 20 15.04 17.01 -10.46
CA GLU A 20 14.69 18.04 -9.48
C GLU A 20 13.22 17.94 -9.05
N CYS A 21 12.41 17.16 -9.78
CA CYS A 21 11.00 16.98 -9.47
C CYS A 21 10.83 16.16 -8.20
N VAL A 22 10.01 16.68 -7.28
CA VAL A 22 9.53 15.93 -6.12
C VAL A 22 8.62 14.81 -6.63
N ILE A 23 8.68 13.62 -6.04
CA ILE A 23 7.78 12.49 -6.35
C ILE A 23 7.29 11.93 -5.02
N PRO A 24 5.98 12.04 -4.70
CA PRO A 24 5.48 11.57 -3.42
C PRO A 24 5.37 10.04 -3.41
N CYS A 25 5.97 9.40 -2.41
CA CYS A 25 5.83 7.96 -2.17
C CYS A 25 4.98 7.64 -0.93
N GLY A 26 4.69 8.64 -0.10
CA GLY A 26 3.81 8.54 1.07
C GLY A 26 2.57 9.41 0.92
N ASP A 27 1.49 9.00 1.59
CA ASP A 27 0.19 9.67 1.48
C ASP A 27 0.19 11.10 2.02
N SER A 28 0.93 11.41 3.08
CA SER A 28 1.06 12.79 3.58
C SER A 28 1.68 13.73 2.53
N ALA A 29 2.79 13.31 1.91
CA ALA A 29 3.46 14.10 0.88
C ALA A 29 2.58 14.24 -0.38
N ALA A 30 1.87 13.19 -0.76
CA ALA A 30 0.93 13.20 -1.88
C ALA A 30 -0.27 14.12 -1.61
N TYR A 31 -0.82 14.05 -0.40
CA TYR A 31 -1.87 14.94 0.07
C TYR A 31 -1.42 16.40 -0.01
N ASP A 32 -0.26 16.74 0.54
CA ASP A 32 0.23 18.11 0.55
C ASP A 32 0.43 18.68 -0.86
N ARG A 33 0.99 17.87 -1.77
CA ARG A 33 1.22 18.27 -3.16
C ARG A 33 -0.06 18.49 -3.97
N SER A 34 -1.05 17.60 -3.82
CA SER A 34 -2.16 17.48 -4.78
C SER A 34 -3.44 18.15 -4.26
N SER A 35 -3.38 19.46 -3.98
CA SER A 35 -4.46 20.19 -3.28
C SER A 35 -5.85 20.07 -3.90
N GLU A 36 -5.94 20.09 -5.23
CA GLU A 36 -7.20 19.95 -5.99
C GLU A 36 -7.84 18.56 -5.83
N PHE A 37 -7.02 17.52 -5.59
CA PHE A 37 -7.46 16.13 -5.60
C PHE A 37 -7.45 15.49 -4.21
N ARG A 38 -7.12 16.23 -3.14
CA ARG A 38 -7.11 15.74 -1.75
C ARG A 38 -8.41 15.04 -1.34
N TRP A 39 -9.53 15.41 -1.94
CA TRP A 39 -10.84 14.83 -1.68
C TRP A 39 -10.88 13.30 -1.89
N VAL A 40 -10.01 12.73 -2.74
CA VAL A 40 -9.98 11.26 -2.97
C VAL A 40 -9.65 10.46 -1.71
N TYR A 41 -8.95 11.08 -0.75
CA TYR A 41 -8.64 10.45 0.54
C TYR A 41 -9.86 10.33 1.45
N ASN A 42 -10.95 11.06 1.15
CA ASN A 42 -12.23 10.92 1.83
C ASN A 42 -12.94 9.64 1.37
N LYS A 43 -12.83 8.57 2.16
CA LYS A 43 -13.44 7.27 1.85
C LYS A 43 -14.97 7.32 1.78
N LEU A 44 -15.61 8.25 2.48
CA LEU A 44 -17.07 8.44 2.42
C LEU A 44 -17.45 9.01 1.06
N THR A 45 -16.79 10.08 0.61
CA THR A 45 -17.04 10.68 -0.71
C THR A 45 -16.79 9.66 -1.84
N VAL A 46 -15.71 8.87 -1.76
CA VAL A 46 -15.44 7.83 -2.76
C VAL A 46 -16.54 6.76 -2.80
N ALA A 47 -17.11 6.38 -1.66
CA ALA A 47 -18.21 5.44 -1.60
C ALA A 47 -19.52 6.03 -2.16
N GLU A 48 -19.83 7.28 -1.82
CA GLU A 48 -21.00 8.02 -2.30
C GLU A 48 -20.99 8.17 -3.83
N LEU A 49 -19.84 8.54 -4.42
CA LEU A 49 -19.69 8.67 -5.87
C LEU A 49 -19.92 7.36 -6.64
N GLN A 50 -19.79 6.22 -5.97
CA GLN A 50 -20.04 4.89 -6.55
C GLN A 50 -21.45 4.36 -6.24
N GLY A 51 -22.27 5.11 -5.51
CA GLY A 51 -23.58 4.69 -5.03
C GLY A 51 -23.51 3.53 -4.04
N ILE A 52 -22.41 3.38 -3.30
CA ILE A 52 -22.30 2.36 -2.25
C ILE A 52 -23.10 2.87 -1.04
N PRO A 53 -24.07 2.11 -0.50
CA PRO A 53 -24.74 2.49 0.74
C PRO A 53 -23.72 2.71 1.87
N CYS A 54 -23.66 3.94 2.37
CA CYS A 54 -22.72 4.37 3.38
C CYS A 54 -23.21 5.62 4.11
N GLY A 55 -22.53 5.97 5.20
CA GLY A 55 -22.76 7.21 5.93
C GLY A 55 -21.74 7.39 7.06
N PRO A 56 -21.58 8.61 7.59
CA PRO A 56 -20.76 8.82 8.77
C PRO A 56 -21.38 8.11 9.99
N HIS A 57 -20.55 7.70 10.94
CA HIS A 57 -21.04 7.22 12.23
C HIS A 57 -21.99 8.26 12.85
N GLY A 58 -23.13 7.78 13.37
CA GLY A 58 -24.22 8.62 13.89
C GLY A 58 -25.43 8.73 12.96
N THR A 59 -25.28 8.40 11.66
CA THR A 59 -26.44 8.14 10.80
C THR A 59 -26.88 6.68 10.91
N GLN A 60 -28.07 6.34 10.42
CA GLN A 60 -28.65 5.01 10.59
C GLN A 60 -28.46 4.15 9.34
N PRO A 61 -27.69 3.05 9.40
CA PRO A 61 -27.67 2.06 8.32
C PRO A 61 -29.03 1.37 8.20
N PRO A 62 -29.48 1.02 6.98
CA PRO A 62 -30.65 0.18 6.78
C PRO A 62 -30.53 -1.16 7.53
N LEU A 63 -31.63 -1.63 8.14
CA LEU A 63 -31.61 -2.83 9.00
C LEU A 63 -31.26 -4.10 8.24
N ASP A 64 -31.62 -4.17 6.95
CA ASP A 64 -31.33 -5.28 6.04
C ASP A 64 -29.90 -5.27 5.49
N LEU A 65 -29.13 -4.20 5.74
CA LEU A 65 -27.74 -4.07 5.28
C LEU A 65 -26.72 -4.72 6.22
N TYR A 66 -27.11 -5.05 7.46
CA TYR A 66 -26.18 -5.65 8.41
C TYR A 66 -25.76 -7.07 7.99
N PRO A 67 -24.48 -7.45 8.15
CA PRO A 67 -23.40 -6.67 8.76
C PRO A 67 -22.92 -5.49 7.90
N VAL A 68 -22.61 -4.36 8.55
CA VAL A 68 -21.98 -3.19 7.91
C VAL A 68 -20.50 -3.13 8.23
N PHE A 69 -19.72 -2.42 7.41
CA PHE A 69 -18.28 -2.25 7.62
C PHE A 69 -17.98 -0.86 8.15
N SER A 70 -17.23 -0.77 9.25
CA SER A 70 -16.78 0.49 9.84
C SER A 70 -15.31 0.74 9.55
N LYS A 71 -14.95 1.98 9.20
CA LYS A 71 -13.56 2.44 9.02
C LYS A 71 -13.46 3.97 9.19
N PRO A 72 -12.26 4.52 9.48
CA PRO A 72 -12.04 5.97 9.44
C PRO A 72 -12.37 6.56 8.06
N ILE A 73 -12.95 7.77 8.02
CA ILE A 73 -13.21 8.51 6.78
C ILE A 73 -11.89 8.93 6.12
N TYR A 74 -10.93 9.40 6.93
CA TYR A 74 -9.57 9.74 6.53
C TYR A 74 -8.58 8.89 7.34
N ASN A 75 -7.57 8.33 6.66
CA ASN A 75 -6.44 7.66 7.31
C ASN A 75 -5.22 7.69 6.37
N LEU A 76 -4.38 8.73 6.50
CA LEU A 76 -3.14 8.84 5.71
C LEU A 76 -2.03 7.92 6.24
N GLY A 77 -2.19 7.34 7.44
CA GLY A 77 -1.25 6.38 8.02
C GLY A 77 -1.45 4.94 7.51
N GLY A 78 -2.58 4.67 6.86
CA GLY A 78 -2.90 3.39 6.21
C GLY A 78 -3.09 2.21 7.18
N MET A 79 -2.68 1.02 6.74
CA MET A 79 -2.66 -0.23 7.52
C MET A 79 -4.02 -0.79 7.96
N GLY A 80 -5.12 -0.38 7.33
CA GLY A 80 -6.47 -0.85 7.71
C GLY A 80 -6.83 -0.54 9.16
N ALA A 81 -6.18 0.46 9.77
CA ALA A 81 -6.32 0.75 11.19
C ALA A 81 -7.78 1.01 11.57
N GLU A 82 -8.22 0.37 12.64
CA GLU A 82 -9.55 0.50 13.25
C GLU A 82 -10.74 0.07 12.36
N ALA A 83 -10.47 -0.55 11.21
CA ALA A 83 -11.48 -1.08 10.32
C ALA A 83 -12.04 -2.42 10.83
N ARG A 84 -13.37 -2.59 10.79
CA ARG A 84 -14.05 -3.79 11.32
C ARG A 84 -15.47 -3.98 10.79
N PRO A 85 -15.95 -5.21 10.63
CA PRO A 85 -17.39 -5.46 10.46
C PRO A 85 -18.14 -5.18 11.78
N ILE A 86 -19.40 -4.79 11.67
CA ILE A 86 -20.35 -4.56 12.77
C ILE A 86 -21.60 -5.37 12.44
N ALA A 87 -21.98 -6.29 13.33
CA ALA A 87 -22.94 -7.34 12.97
C ALA A 87 -24.41 -6.89 13.01
N ASN A 88 -24.75 -5.89 13.82
CA ASN A 88 -26.13 -5.47 14.05
C ASN A 88 -26.21 -4.04 14.63
N THR A 89 -27.44 -3.52 14.70
CA THR A 89 -27.73 -2.16 15.20
C THR A 89 -27.24 -1.93 16.62
N ARG A 90 -27.33 -2.93 17.51
CA ARG A 90 -26.89 -2.77 18.91
C ARG A 90 -25.38 -2.57 18.96
N GLU A 91 -24.62 -3.38 18.24
CA GLU A 91 -23.18 -3.24 18.12
C GLU A 91 -22.78 -1.92 17.48
N TYR A 92 -23.52 -1.46 16.47
CA TYR A 92 -23.28 -0.16 15.84
C TYR A 92 -23.39 1.01 16.83
N LEU A 93 -24.47 1.05 17.62
CA LEU A 93 -24.71 2.12 18.58
C LEU A 93 -23.62 2.22 19.66
N VAL A 94 -23.08 1.08 20.13
CA VAL A 94 -21.98 1.07 21.11
C VAL A 94 -20.60 1.27 20.47
N SER A 95 -20.50 1.15 19.15
CA SER A 95 -19.27 1.27 18.37
C SER A 95 -19.11 2.63 17.68
N LEU A 96 -19.97 3.61 17.98
CA LEU A 96 -19.89 4.95 17.40
C LEU A 96 -18.52 5.56 17.72
N THR A 97 -17.90 6.15 16.70
CA THR A 97 -16.52 6.65 16.76
C THR A 97 -16.48 7.89 15.88
N PRO A 98 -16.15 9.07 16.42
CA PRO A 98 -16.01 10.28 15.62
C PRO A 98 -15.03 10.07 14.46
N GLY A 99 -15.37 10.59 13.28
CA GLY A 99 -14.53 10.47 12.09
C GLY A 99 -14.58 9.10 11.40
N HIS A 100 -15.35 8.13 11.90
CA HIS A 100 -15.63 6.88 11.18
C HIS A 100 -16.83 7.01 10.24
N MET A 101 -16.87 6.13 9.25
CA MET A 101 -18.03 5.84 8.40
C MET A 101 -18.46 4.38 8.54
N TRP A 102 -19.73 4.11 8.27
CA TRP A 102 -20.22 2.77 7.95
C TRP A 102 -20.44 2.66 6.43
N SER A 103 -20.33 1.45 5.89
CA SER A 103 -20.70 1.12 4.51
C SER A 103 -21.21 -0.31 4.39
N THR A 104 -21.76 -0.67 3.23
CA THR A 104 -21.95 -2.08 2.85
C THR A 104 -20.66 -2.89 3.05
N CYS A 105 -20.78 -4.11 3.59
CA CYS A 105 -19.69 -5.09 3.56
C CYS A 105 -19.53 -5.64 2.14
N LEU A 106 -18.59 -5.08 1.39
CA LEU A 106 -18.28 -5.53 0.03
C LEU A 106 -17.69 -6.95 0.04
N GLN A 107 -17.97 -7.70 -1.02
CA GLN A 107 -17.52 -9.08 -1.22
C GLN A 107 -16.82 -9.21 -2.57
N GLY A 108 -15.92 -10.19 -2.69
CA GLY A 108 -15.17 -10.47 -3.92
C GLY A 108 -13.66 -10.29 -3.75
N GLU A 109 -12.93 -10.34 -4.86
CA GLU A 109 -11.47 -10.25 -4.84
C GLU A 109 -10.99 -8.86 -4.42
N HIS A 110 -9.96 -8.83 -3.57
CA HIS A 110 -9.27 -7.61 -3.15
C HIS A 110 -8.06 -7.35 -4.06
N HIS A 111 -8.12 -6.27 -4.82
CA HIS A 111 -6.99 -5.79 -5.61
C HIS A 111 -6.51 -4.42 -5.15
N SER A 112 -5.20 -4.20 -5.17
CA SER A 112 -4.60 -2.87 -5.12
C SER A 112 -3.97 -2.58 -6.48
N THR A 113 -4.43 -1.55 -7.17
CA THR A 113 -4.01 -1.23 -8.54
C THR A 113 -3.25 0.08 -8.56
N ASP A 114 -1.98 0.02 -8.99
CA ASP A 114 -1.18 1.20 -9.26
C ASP A 114 -1.39 1.69 -10.70
N ILE A 115 -1.48 3.00 -10.87
CA ILE A 115 -2.00 3.62 -12.08
C ILE A 115 -1.16 4.85 -12.40
N ALA A 116 -0.73 4.97 -13.66
CA ALA A 116 -0.23 6.23 -14.18
C ALA A 116 -1.34 6.95 -14.95
N VAL A 117 -1.51 8.24 -14.68
CA VAL A 117 -2.53 9.08 -15.30
C VAL A 117 -1.88 10.34 -15.88
N ILE A 118 -2.30 10.73 -17.07
CA ILE A 118 -1.93 11.99 -17.72
C ILE A 118 -3.23 12.71 -18.10
N GLN A 119 -3.48 13.88 -17.51
CA GLN A 119 -4.66 14.71 -17.78
C GLN A 119 -5.95 13.87 -17.76
N GLY A 120 -6.15 13.13 -16.67
CA GLY A 120 -7.33 12.27 -16.46
C GLY A 120 -7.40 11.01 -17.33
N ARG A 121 -6.43 10.78 -18.22
CA ARG A 121 -6.34 9.56 -19.02
C ARG A 121 -5.44 8.53 -18.34
N VAL A 122 -5.95 7.31 -18.18
CA VAL A 122 -5.16 6.16 -17.73
C VAL A 122 -4.18 5.75 -18.83
N VAL A 123 -2.89 5.69 -18.51
CA VAL A 123 -1.82 5.31 -19.46
C VAL A 123 -1.07 4.05 -19.05
N TRP A 124 -1.19 3.63 -17.79
CA TRP A 124 -0.61 2.38 -17.30
C TRP A 124 -1.35 1.86 -16.06
N LEU A 125 -1.39 0.54 -15.91
CA LEU A 125 -2.01 -0.17 -14.80
C LEU A 125 -1.10 -1.34 -14.39
N SER A 126 -0.87 -1.50 -13.09
CA SER A 126 -0.37 -2.75 -12.51
C SER A 126 -1.29 -3.18 -11.37
N HIS A 127 -1.90 -4.35 -11.54
CA HIS A 127 -2.76 -4.93 -10.51
C HIS A 127 -1.94 -5.79 -9.57
N THR A 128 -2.27 -5.70 -8.29
CA THR A 128 -1.73 -6.55 -7.24
C THR A 128 -2.85 -7.22 -6.47
N ARG A 129 -2.60 -8.44 -6.02
CA ARG A 129 -3.54 -9.23 -5.21
C ARG A 129 -2.90 -9.53 -3.87
N GLY A 130 -3.60 -9.17 -2.79
CA GLY A 130 -3.13 -9.41 -1.43
C GLY A 130 -3.55 -10.79 -0.93
N ILE A 131 -2.61 -11.54 -0.38
CA ILE A 131 -2.87 -12.80 0.33
C ILE A 131 -2.94 -12.51 1.83
N PRO A 132 -4.11 -12.69 2.46
CA PRO A 132 -4.32 -12.23 3.83
C PRO A 132 -3.48 -13.04 4.82
N GLY A 133 -2.91 -12.34 5.79
CA GLY A 133 -2.32 -12.92 6.99
C GLY A 133 -3.30 -12.88 8.17
N PRO A 134 -2.87 -13.33 9.36
CA PRO A 134 -3.69 -13.28 10.56
C PRO A 134 -3.96 -11.82 11.01
N GLN A 135 -5.08 -11.59 11.70
CA GLN A 135 -5.35 -10.33 12.42
C GLN A 135 -5.14 -9.04 11.59
N GLN A 136 -5.74 -8.99 10.39
CA GLN A 136 -5.68 -7.83 9.48
C GLN A 136 -4.27 -7.52 8.92
N THR A 137 -3.35 -8.49 8.96
CA THR A 137 -2.06 -8.40 8.29
C THR A 137 -2.14 -8.97 6.87
N TRP A 138 -1.08 -8.76 6.10
CA TRP A 138 -0.87 -9.40 4.80
C TRP A 138 0.28 -10.39 4.94
N ASP A 139 0.12 -11.60 4.39
CA ASP A 139 1.19 -12.58 4.32
C ASP A 139 2.16 -12.18 3.20
N TYR A 140 1.63 -12.03 1.99
CA TYR A 140 2.35 -11.51 0.84
C TYR A 140 1.40 -10.90 -0.19
N TRP A 141 1.98 -10.20 -1.17
CA TRP A 141 1.28 -9.68 -2.34
C TRP A 141 1.81 -10.34 -3.61
N GLU A 142 0.92 -10.60 -4.54
CA GLU A 142 1.27 -10.95 -5.92
C GLU A 142 1.18 -9.68 -6.77
N VAL A 143 2.25 -9.35 -7.48
CA VAL A 143 2.42 -8.10 -8.24
C VAL A 143 2.40 -8.40 -9.73
N ASN A 144 1.79 -7.50 -10.53
CA ASN A 144 1.55 -7.67 -11.96
C ASN A 144 0.64 -8.87 -12.30
N VAL A 145 -0.40 -9.08 -11.49
CA VAL A 145 -1.41 -10.10 -11.78
C VAL A 145 -2.39 -9.59 -12.84
N SER A 146 -3.02 -10.53 -13.55
CA SER A 146 -4.17 -10.21 -14.39
C SER A 146 -5.37 -9.84 -13.52
N ALA A 147 -6.15 -8.85 -13.97
CA ALA A 147 -7.44 -8.52 -13.38
C ALA A 147 -8.55 -8.61 -14.43
N SER A 148 -9.80 -8.68 -13.96
CA SER A 148 -10.95 -8.72 -14.87
C SER A 148 -11.06 -7.42 -15.69
N PRO A 149 -11.54 -7.50 -16.94
CA PRO A 149 -11.82 -6.30 -17.75
C PRO A 149 -12.81 -5.35 -17.08
N LEU A 150 -13.72 -5.89 -16.26
CA LEU A 150 -14.68 -5.09 -15.50
C LEU A 150 -13.98 -4.22 -14.45
N LEU A 151 -12.98 -4.76 -13.73
CA LEU A 151 -12.19 -3.97 -12.78
C LEU A 151 -11.49 -2.80 -13.47
N GLN A 152 -10.82 -3.07 -14.60
CA GLN A 152 -10.12 -2.04 -15.37
C GLN A 152 -11.09 -0.95 -15.84
N LYS A 153 -12.26 -1.34 -16.35
CA LYS A 153 -13.30 -0.39 -16.76
C LYS A 153 -13.80 0.46 -15.59
N THR A 154 -14.03 -0.13 -14.41
CA THR A 154 -14.45 0.65 -13.23
C THR A 154 -13.41 1.69 -12.85
N ILE A 155 -12.14 1.31 -12.80
CA ILE A 155 -11.03 2.20 -12.47
C ILE A 155 -10.92 3.34 -13.50
N THR A 156 -10.87 3.00 -14.79
CA THR A 156 -10.73 3.99 -15.87
C THR A 156 -11.90 4.97 -15.87
N ASN A 157 -13.14 4.47 -15.79
CA ASN A 157 -14.33 5.33 -15.76
C ASN A 157 -14.33 6.28 -14.57
N PHE A 158 -13.91 5.82 -13.38
CA PHE A 158 -13.85 6.66 -12.20
C PHE A 158 -12.85 7.81 -12.39
N ILE A 159 -11.66 7.50 -12.91
CA ILE A 159 -10.60 8.50 -13.17
C ILE A 159 -11.06 9.51 -14.23
N GLU A 160 -11.55 9.04 -15.39
CA GLU A 160 -11.99 9.92 -16.47
C GLU A 160 -13.19 10.80 -16.08
N THR A 161 -14.01 10.35 -15.13
CA THR A 161 -15.16 11.12 -14.63
C THR A 161 -14.75 12.16 -13.60
N HIS A 162 -13.91 11.79 -12.62
CA HIS A 162 -13.69 12.58 -11.41
C HIS A 162 -12.28 13.21 -11.30
N LEU A 163 -11.32 12.78 -12.13
CA LEU A 163 -9.91 13.18 -12.06
C LEU A 163 -9.40 13.72 -13.41
N LYS A 164 -10.27 14.43 -14.16
CA LYS A 164 -10.04 14.87 -15.55
C LYS A 164 -8.75 15.64 -15.81
N THR A 165 -8.24 16.38 -14.84
CA THR A 165 -7.03 17.21 -14.94
C THR A 165 -5.84 16.60 -14.20
N TYR A 166 -6.01 15.42 -13.60
CA TYR A 166 -4.96 14.80 -12.79
C TYR A 166 -3.84 14.25 -13.68
N THR A 167 -2.59 14.57 -13.33
CA THR A 167 -1.39 13.92 -13.85
C THR A 167 -0.53 13.46 -12.68
N GLY A 168 -0.17 12.19 -12.67
CA GLY A 168 0.62 11.58 -11.60
C GLY A 168 0.29 10.12 -11.39
N MET A 169 0.85 9.54 -10.32
CA MET A 169 0.54 8.17 -9.92
C MET A 169 -0.70 8.13 -9.01
N LEU A 170 -1.50 7.09 -9.14
CA LEU A 170 -2.57 6.74 -8.21
C LEU A 170 -2.39 5.29 -7.75
N ASN A 171 -2.96 4.98 -6.60
CA ASN A 171 -3.27 3.61 -6.22
C ASN A 171 -4.75 3.54 -5.85
N MET A 172 -5.46 2.55 -6.38
CA MET A 172 -6.86 2.28 -6.03
C MET A 172 -6.98 0.87 -5.46
N GLU A 173 -7.40 0.79 -4.20
CA GLU A 173 -7.77 -0.48 -3.57
C GLU A 173 -9.24 -0.77 -3.86
N THR A 174 -9.55 -2.01 -4.21
CA THR A 174 -10.88 -2.44 -4.63
C THR A 174 -11.27 -3.78 -4.03
N ILE A 175 -12.57 -3.96 -3.73
CA ILE A 175 -13.18 -5.25 -3.38
C ILE A 175 -14.37 -5.46 -4.30
N GLY A 176 -14.43 -6.60 -5.01
CA GLY A 176 -15.55 -6.89 -5.91
C GLY A 176 -15.77 -5.83 -6.98
N HIS A 177 -14.66 -5.26 -7.50
CA HIS A 177 -14.64 -4.18 -8.48
C HIS A 177 -15.15 -2.81 -7.99
N LYS A 178 -15.44 -2.65 -6.69
CA LYS A 178 -15.77 -1.36 -6.07
C LYS A 178 -14.53 -0.77 -5.40
N ILE A 179 -14.29 0.51 -5.59
CA ILE A 179 -13.15 1.25 -5.02
C ILE A 179 -13.42 1.49 -3.54
N ILE A 180 -12.50 1.06 -2.67
CA ILE A 180 -12.61 1.21 -1.22
C ILE A 180 -11.67 2.26 -0.65
N GLU A 181 -10.60 2.58 -1.38
CA GLU A 181 -9.59 3.57 -1.01
C GLU A 181 -8.84 4.04 -2.26
N ILE A 182 -8.43 5.32 -2.25
CA ILE A 182 -7.63 5.93 -3.31
C ILE A 182 -6.46 6.66 -2.67
N HIS A 183 -5.28 6.52 -3.25
CA HIS A 183 -4.06 7.21 -2.86
C HIS A 183 -3.50 7.99 -4.05
N LEU A 184 -3.02 9.20 -3.82
CA LEU A 184 -2.41 10.06 -4.85
C LEU A 184 -0.91 9.73 -5.07
N ARG A 185 -0.59 8.45 -4.97
CA ARG A 185 0.75 7.86 -5.10
C ARG A 185 0.63 6.41 -5.52
N PHE A 186 1.70 5.86 -6.11
CA PHE A 186 1.84 4.41 -6.31
C PHE A 186 2.28 3.73 -5.00
N SER A 187 2.19 2.40 -4.95
CA SER A 187 2.68 1.61 -3.83
C SER A 187 4.22 1.60 -3.78
N PRO A 188 4.87 2.25 -2.80
CA PRO A 188 6.33 2.34 -2.76
C PRO A 188 7.02 1.04 -2.33
N GLN A 189 6.24 0.00 -2.04
CA GLN A 189 6.72 -1.28 -1.52
C GLN A 189 7.41 -2.13 -2.59
N TRP A 190 7.02 -2.04 -3.87
CA TRP A 190 7.51 -2.93 -4.92
C TRP A 190 7.79 -2.27 -6.29
N PRO A 191 8.38 -1.06 -6.35
CA PRO A 191 8.74 -0.45 -7.64
C PRO A 191 9.73 -1.30 -8.46
N ASP A 192 10.56 -2.11 -7.80
CA ASP A 192 11.50 -3.05 -8.41
C ASP A 192 10.83 -4.29 -9.04
N LEU A 193 9.52 -4.47 -8.82
CA LEU A 193 8.73 -5.53 -9.45
C LEU A 193 7.91 -5.07 -10.66
N TYR A 194 7.76 -3.76 -10.93
CA TYR A 194 6.98 -3.27 -12.07
C TYR A 194 7.66 -3.41 -13.43
N GLY A 195 8.96 -3.71 -13.46
CA GLY A 195 9.75 -3.83 -14.67
C GLY A 195 10.87 -2.79 -14.76
N MET A 196 11.87 -3.07 -15.60
CA MET A 196 13.13 -2.29 -15.62
C MET A 196 12.93 -0.81 -16.00
N GLY A 197 11.93 -0.51 -16.84
CA GLY A 197 11.64 0.87 -17.27
C GLY A 197 10.86 1.71 -16.27
N PHE A 198 10.29 1.11 -15.21
CA PHE A 198 9.30 1.79 -14.38
C PHE A 198 9.83 3.08 -13.74
N LEU A 199 11.04 3.06 -13.18
CA LEU A 199 11.61 4.24 -12.52
C LEU A 199 11.89 5.38 -13.51
N PHE A 200 12.24 5.05 -14.75
CA PHE A 200 12.38 6.05 -15.81
C PHE A 200 11.02 6.66 -16.14
N SER A 201 10.01 5.84 -16.42
CA SER A 201 8.64 6.28 -16.71
C SER A 201 8.06 7.12 -15.57
N LEU A 202 8.32 6.73 -14.32
CA LEU A 202 7.93 7.47 -13.13
C LEU A 202 8.54 8.87 -13.11
N VAL A 203 9.85 8.99 -13.34
CA VAL A 203 10.51 10.30 -13.39
C VAL A 203 9.98 11.15 -14.56
N THR A 204 9.81 10.56 -15.73
CA THR A 204 9.28 11.24 -16.92
C THR A 204 7.84 11.74 -16.69
N LEU A 205 7.01 10.98 -15.98
CA LEU A 205 5.65 11.41 -15.63
C LEU A 205 5.63 12.71 -14.83
N TYR A 206 6.49 12.82 -13.82
CA TYR A 206 6.50 13.98 -12.94
C TYR A 206 7.31 15.16 -13.49
N SER A 207 8.25 14.93 -14.41
CA SER A 207 9.10 15.98 -14.97
C SER A 207 8.62 16.52 -16.31
N ALA A 208 8.03 15.67 -17.15
CA ALA A 208 7.56 16.02 -18.49
C ALA A 208 6.05 15.87 -18.67
N GLY A 209 5.35 15.17 -17.76
CA GLY A 209 3.93 14.86 -17.95
C GLY A 209 3.68 13.79 -19.00
N GLU A 210 4.68 12.96 -19.28
CA GLU A 210 4.67 11.92 -20.31
C GLU A 210 4.84 10.53 -19.69
N TRP A 211 4.39 9.48 -20.39
CA TRP A 211 4.52 8.11 -19.91
C TRP A 211 5.01 7.19 -21.03
N GLU A 212 6.11 6.51 -20.74
CA GLU A 212 6.65 5.43 -21.56
C GLU A 212 6.34 4.10 -20.87
N ASP A 213 5.74 3.15 -21.59
CA ASP A 213 5.40 1.85 -20.99
C ASP A 213 6.69 1.14 -20.53
N PRO A 214 6.81 0.71 -19.26
CA PRO A 214 7.98 -0.02 -18.80
C PRO A 214 8.18 -1.28 -19.67
N TYR A 215 9.18 -1.24 -20.54
CA TYR A 215 9.56 -2.32 -21.44
C TYR A 215 9.61 -3.66 -20.69
N THR A 216 8.71 -4.58 -21.08
CA THR A 216 8.41 -5.91 -20.49
C THR A 216 7.35 -5.93 -19.38
N ARG A 217 6.19 -6.55 -19.69
CA ARG A 217 5.23 -6.96 -18.65
C ARG A 217 5.91 -8.01 -17.77
N PRO A 218 6.06 -7.78 -16.45
CA PRO A 218 6.79 -8.70 -15.61
C PRO A 218 6.06 -10.05 -15.52
N LYS A 219 6.82 -11.13 -15.33
CA LYS A 219 6.30 -12.31 -14.64
C LYS A 219 5.71 -11.86 -13.29
N THR A 220 4.67 -12.54 -12.80
CA THR A 220 4.13 -12.29 -11.47
C THR A 220 5.27 -12.20 -10.45
N GLY A 221 5.34 -11.07 -9.74
CA GLY A 221 6.27 -10.84 -8.64
C GLY A 221 5.61 -11.14 -7.31
N TYR A 222 6.41 -11.31 -6.27
CA TYR A 222 5.96 -11.58 -4.91
C TYR A 222 6.57 -10.57 -3.95
N SER A 223 5.75 -9.95 -3.10
CA SER A 223 6.19 -9.08 -2.01
C SER A 223 5.74 -9.65 -0.67
N PHE A 224 6.64 -10.39 -0.02
CA PHE A 224 6.41 -11.00 1.29
C PHE A 224 6.56 -9.97 2.40
N VAL A 225 5.63 -9.93 3.34
CA VAL A 225 5.68 -8.99 4.46
C VAL A 225 6.12 -9.71 5.72
N LEU A 226 7.04 -9.11 6.48
CA LEU A 226 7.44 -9.59 7.79
C LEU A 226 6.74 -8.77 8.87
N PHE A 227 5.76 -9.37 9.52
CA PHE A 227 5.17 -8.86 10.76
C PHE A 227 5.75 -9.59 11.97
N ASP A 228 6.02 -8.83 13.04
CA ASP A 228 6.46 -9.39 14.33
C ASP A 228 6.18 -8.43 15.50
N GLU A 229 6.64 -8.79 16.70
CA GLU A 229 6.51 -8.00 17.93
C GLU A 229 7.32 -6.68 17.90
N GLU A 230 6.96 -5.74 18.78
CA GLU A 230 7.59 -4.41 18.88
C GLU A 230 9.10 -4.50 19.10
N LYS A 231 9.54 -5.42 19.97
CA LYS A 231 10.95 -5.59 20.33
C LYS A 231 11.84 -5.91 19.12
N TYR A 232 11.32 -6.68 18.16
CA TYR A 232 12.03 -6.99 16.93
C TYR A 232 11.97 -5.84 15.94
N ALA A 233 10.87 -5.09 15.93
CA ALA A 233 10.76 -3.89 15.13
C ALA A 233 11.74 -2.80 15.60
N GLN A 234 11.97 -2.65 16.91
CA GLN A 234 12.98 -1.75 17.48
C GLN A 234 14.39 -2.15 17.07
N ILE A 235 14.77 -3.42 17.27
CA ILE A 235 16.14 -3.84 16.91
C ILE A 235 16.37 -3.87 15.40
N SER A 236 15.31 -3.96 14.60
CA SER A 236 15.41 -3.94 13.14
C SER A 236 16.04 -2.66 12.58
N ALA A 237 16.00 -1.56 13.33
CA ALA A 237 16.63 -0.30 12.97
C ALA A 237 18.18 -0.37 12.94
N THR A 238 18.77 -1.38 13.59
CA THR A 238 20.23 -1.57 13.62
C THR A 238 20.74 -2.44 12.48
N VAL A 239 19.86 -2.97 11.63
CA VAL A 239 20.23 -3.86 10.53
C VAL A 239 20.91 -3.07 9.41
N SER A 240 22.17 -3.41 9.09
CA SER A 240 22.94 -2.72 8.07
C SER A 240 22.48 -3.06 6.65
N ASP A 241 22.77 -2.14 5.73
CA ASP A 241 22.46 -2.31 4.31
C ASP A 241 23.25 -3.46 3.68
N ASP A 242 24.52 -3.62 4.05
CA ASP A 242 25.39 -4.68 3.55
C ASP A 242 24.87 -6.08 3.89
N LEU A 243 24.31 -6.24 5.10
CA LEU A 243 23.69 -7.51 5.51
C LEU A 243 22.49 -7.86 4.64
N LEU A 244 21.64 -6.86 4.36
CA LEU A 244 20.47 -7.08 3.50
C LEU A 244 20.90 -7.48 2.09
N GLU A 245 21.90 -6.79 1.52
CA GLU A 245 22.42 -7.11 0.19
C GLU A 245 23.05 -8.52 0.14
N GLU A 246 23.70 -8.97 1.21
CA GLU A 246 24.20 -10.35 1.32
C GLU A 246 23.06 -11.38 1.41
N MET A 247 22.03 -11.10 2.22
CA MET A 247 20.85 -11.96 2.29
C MET A 247 20.10 -12.03 0.96
N GLU A 248 20.00 -10.91 0.24
CA GLU A 248 19.40 -10.82 -1.09
C GLU A 248 20.10 -11.75 -2.08
N ARG A 249 21.45 -11.69 -2.15
CA ARG A 249 22.27 -12.58 -2.98
C ARG A 249 22.09 -14.04 -2.60
N ARG A 250 22.18 -14.35 -1.29
CA ARG A 250 22.09 -15.73 -0.78
C ARG A 250 20.72 -16.36 -1.02
N CYS A 251 19.65 -15.60 -0.91
CA CYS A 251 18.29 -16.08 -1.15
C CYS A 251 17.83 -15.95 -2.60
N GLU A 252 18.63 -15.29 -3.44
CA GLU A 252 18.30 -14.95 -4.83
C GLU A 252 16.94 -14.22 -4.94
N VAL A 253 16.73 -13.24 -4.07
CA VAL A 253 15.58 -12.32 -4.07
C VAL A 253 15.97 -10.96 -4.65
N ARG A 254 15.00 -10.15 -5.07
CA ARG A 254 15.25 -8.84 -5.71
C ARG A 254 15.68 -7.78 -4.71
N SER A 255 14.99 -7.73 -3.57
CA SER A 255 15.28 -6.76 -2.52
C SER A 255 14.69 -7.20 -1.17
N ILE A 256 15.33 -6.75 -0.11
CA ILE A 256 14.85 -6.79 1.27
C ILE A 256 14.88 -5.35 1.78
N THR A 257 13.71 -4.84 2.19
CA THR A 257 13.58 -3.47 2.66
C THR A 257 13.04 -3.45 4.08
N MET A 258 13.79 -2.79 4.98
CA MET A 258 13.36 -2.56 6.36
C MET A 258 12.43 -1.35 6.43
N ARG A 259 11.46 -1.39 7.34
CA ARG A 259 10.54 -0.26 7.58
C ARG A 259 11.15 0.81 8.47
N TYR A 260 11.85 0.40 9.53
CA TYR A 260 12.27 1.29 10.60
C TYR A 260 13.71 1.75 10.40
N ASP A 261 13.90 3.02 10.70
CA ASP A 261 15.19 3.70 10.76
C ASP A 261 15.41 4.18 12.20
N ALA A 262 16.66 4.28 12.64
CA ALA A 262 16.99 4.68 14.00
C ALA A 262 16.45 6.06 14.39
N ASP A 263 16.26 6.95 13.39
CA ASP A 263 15.83 8.33 13.62
C ASP A 263 14.31 8.49 13.68
N THR A 264 13.53 7.45 13.36
CA THR A 264 12.05 7.51 13.34
C THR A 264 11.46 6.88 14.59
N PRO A 265 10.70 7.63 15.43
CA PRO A 265 10.04 7.06 16.59
C PRO A 265 9.10 5.92 16.20
N ILE A 266 9.36 4.71 16.70
CA ILE A 266 8.58 3.52 16.30
C ILE A 266 7.07 3.72 16.52
N ARG A 267 6.70 4.38 17.62
CA ARG A 267 5.31 4.66 18.00
C ARG A 267 4.59 5.64 17.07
N SER A 268 5.28 6.36 16.19
CA SER A 268 4.63 7.21 15.18
C SER A 268 4.09 6.39 13.99
N VAL A 269 4.35 5.08 13.96
CA VAL A 269 3.99 4.21 12.85
C VAL A 269 2.71 3.45 13.17
N MET A 270 1.67 3.66 12.36
CA MET A 270 0.43 2.88 12.48
C MET A 270 0.67 1.40 12.18
N LYS A 271 -0.07 0.54 12.89
CA LYS A 271 0.03 -0.92 12.77
C LYS A 271 -1.35 -1.59 12.79
N PRO A 272 -1.51 -2.74 12.11
CA PRO A 272 -2.66 -3.61 12.28
C PRO A 272 -2.58 -4.34 13.63
N LEU A 273 -3.62 -5.12 13.94
CA LEU A 273 -3.66 -5.93 15.15
C LEU A 273 -2.54 -6.99 15.17
N GLY A 274 -2.28 -7.65 14.04
CA GLY A 274 -1.30 -8.74 13.94
C GLY A 274 0.18 -8.36 14.04
N GLY A 275 0.51 -7.13 14.42
CA GLY A 275 1.87 -6.75 14.82
C GLY A 275 2.48 -5.63 14.00
N TRP A 276 3.78 -5.43 14.19
CA TRP A 276 4.56 -4.39 13.53
C TRP A 276 5.08 -4.90 12.19
N ARG A 277 4.80 -4.18 11.09
CA ARG A 277 5.42 -4.49 9.79
C ARG A 277 6.89 -4.09 9.85
N ILE A 278 7.79 -5.06 9.93
CA ILE A 278 9.24 -4.85 10.08
C ILE A 278 9.93 -4.68 8.74
N ALA A 279 9.59 -5.52 7.78
CA ALA A 279 10.25 -5.55 6.48
C ALA A 279 9.31 -6.06 5.40
N TRP A 280 9.74 -5.91 4.16
CA TRP A 280 9.20 -6.64 3.02
C TRP A 280 10.31 -7.16 2.12
N ILE A 281 10.01 -8.25 1.43
CA ILE A 281 10.94 -8.99 0.58
C ILE A 281 10.30 -9.13 -0.79
N ASN A 282 10.98 -8.63 -1.82
CA ASN A 282 10.50 -8.69 -3.19
C ASN A 282 11.28 -9.73 -3.98
N GLY A 283 10.60 -10.47 -4.86
CA GLY A 283 11.25 -11.43 -5.76
C GLY A 283 10.31 -11.99 -6.81
N LEU A 284 10.83 -12.87 -7.65
CA LEU A 284 10.09 -13.52 -8.75
C LEU A 284 9.82 -15.00 -8.50
N ASP A 285 10.24 -15.52 -7.35
CA ASP A 285 10.05 -16.90 -6.93
C ASP A 285 9.47 -16.90 -5.52
N LEU A 286 8.31 -17.52 -5.37
CA LEU A 286 7.53 -17.51 -4.14
C LEU A 286 8.29 -18.17 -2.99
N GLU A 287 8.89 -19.34 -3.22
CA GLU A 287 9.57 -20.11 -2.19
C GLU A 287 10.88 -19.44 -1.73
N ARG A 288 11.60 -18.78 -2.65
CA ARG A 288 12.78 -17.96 -2.30
C ARG A 288 12.41 -16.78 -1.42
N CYS A 289 11.33 -16.06 -1.75
CA CYS A 289 10.87 -14.94 -0.93
C CYS A 289 10.44 -15.40 0.46
N LYS A 290 9.71 -16.52 0.53
CA LYS A 290 9.32 -17.15 1.80
C LYS A 290 10.53 -17.52 2.65
N ARG A 291 11.53 -18.19 2.07
CA ARG A 291 12.79 -18.53 2.78
C ARG A 291 13.54 -17.30 3.28
N ALA A 292 13.65 -16.27 2.44
CA ALA A 292 14.29 -15.01 2.82
C ALA A 292 13.59 -14.34 4.01
N ARG A 293 12.24 -14.32 4.01
CA ARG A 293 11.45 -13.81 5.15
C ARG A 293 11.76 -14.54 6.45
N GLU A 294 11.77 -15.88 6.44
CA GLU A 294 12.02 -16.64 7.66
C GLU A 294 13.48 -16.54 8.12
N MET A 295 14.44 -16.45 7.19
CA MET A 295 15.84 -16.21 7.51
C MET A 295 16.04 -14.83 8.18
N LEU A 296 15.38 -13.79 7.66
CA LEU A 296 15.41 -12.45 8.27
C LEU A 296 14.76 -12.46 9.66
N ARG A 297 13.62 -13.14 9.83
CA ARG A 297 12.96 -13.29 11.13
C ARG A 297 13.90 -13.93 12.17
N ALA A 298 14.49 -15.07 11.84
CA ALA A 298 15.40 -15.78 12.72
C ALA A 298 16.61 -14.91 13.11
N TYR A 299 17.17 -14.17 12.16
CA TYR A 299 18.27 -13.24 12.41
C TYR A 299 17.88 -12.14 13.41
N LEU A 300 16.72 -11.50 13.23
CA LEU A 300 16.24 -10.45 14.14
C LEU A 300 16.00 -10.98 15.57
N HIS A 301 15.50 -12.22 15.68
CA HIS A 301 15.29 -12.86 16.98
C HIS A 301 16.62 -13.14 17.69
N GLN A 302 17.61 -13.67 16.96
CA GLN A 302 18.96 -13.90 17.50
C GLN A 302 19.67 -12.60 17.87
N LEU A 303 19.52 -11.55 17.05
CA LEU A 303 20.08 -10.24 17.31
C LEU A 303 19.51 -9.66 18.61
N TYR A 304 18.20 -9.79 18.83
CA TYR A 304 17.54 -9.35 20.06
C TYR A 304 18.03 -10.12 21.28
N GLN A 305 18.15 -11.45 21.20
CA GLN A 305 18.69 -12.26 22.29
C GLN A 305 20.13 -11.86 22.65
N SER A 306 20.96 -11.63 21.63
CA SER A 306 22.36 -11.25 21.83
C SER A 306 22.51 -9.88 22.47
N ALA A 307 21.65 -8.93 22.13
CA ALA A 307 21.64 -7.59 22.71
C ALA A 307 21.16 -7.53 24.16
N ASN A 308 20.37 -8.52 24.62
CA ASN A 308 19.84 -8.59 25.99
C ASN A 308 20.57 -9.60 26.89
N ALA A 309 21.58 -10.30 26.36
CA ALA A 309 22.44 -11.20 27.13
C ALA A 309 23.65 -10.48 27.76
N GLN A 310 23.82 -9.19 27.46
CA GLN A 310 24.84 -8.28 28.01
C GLN A 310 24.21 -7.35 29.05
#